data_AF-A0A965ZSE5-F1
#
_entry.id   AF-A0A965ZSE5-F1
#
_cell.length_a   1.000
_cell.length_b   1.000
_cell.length_c   1.000
_cell.angle_alpha   90.00
_cell.angle_beta   90.00
_cell.angle_gamma   90.00
#
_symmetry.space_group_name_H-M   'P 1'
#
loop_
_entity.id
_entity.type
_entity.pdbx_description
1 polymer ?
#
loop_
_entity_poly.entity_id
_entity_poly.type
_entity_poly.pdbx_seq_one_letter_code
_entity_poly.pdbx_strand_id
1 'polypeptide(L)'
;MSELHQLPQSGESSEAVLEKIRGFRAAMTPSERGKLSSTAFQGRDEMGKLVYESFMEFLGWNGLFTFQEPPAAQMENDVLDICIGLVSGGEQGRGNLTSGGTESNYCGLHAMRAWAREQKPQIDQPEIVAPYSTHSTVHKTAKYLDLKVITVPQLEDLTADV
;
A
#
# COMPACT_ATOMS: atom_id res chain seq x y z
N MET A 1 11.49 32.06 4.58
CA MET A 1 10.36 31.28 4.01
C MET A 1 10.30 31.65 2.54
N SER A 2 10.39 30.69 1.62
CA SER A 2 10.23 31.04 0.19
C SER A 2 8.80 31.53 -0.02
N GLU A 3 8.63 32.48 -0.95
CA GLU A 3 7.30 32.92 -1.37
C GLU A 3 6.47 31.73 -1.85
N LEU A 4 5.16 31.77 -1.62
CA LEU A 4 4.24 30.75 -2.12
C LEU A 4 4.17 30.84 -3.65
N HIS A 5 4.27 29.71 -4.33
CA HIS A 5 4.10 29.67 -5.79
C HIS A 5 2.67 30.07 -6.18
N GLN A 6 2.55 30.83 -7.28
CA GLN A 6 1.28 31.19 -7.91
C GLN A 6 1.11 30.44 -9.23
N LEU A 7 -0.14 30.22 -9.65
CA LEU A 7 -0.43 29.70 -10.99
C LEU A 7 0.05 30.73 -12.03
N PRO A 8 0.80 30.31 -13.07
CA PRO A 8 1.28 31.26 -14.07
C PRO A 8 0.10 31.86 -14.86
N GLN A 9 0.22 33.13 -15.25
CA GLN A 9 -0.82 33.84 -16.02
C GLN A 9 -1.04 33.24 -17.41
N SER A 10 -0.06 32.53 -17.95
CA SER A 10 -0.12 31.84 -19.24
C SER A 10 0.52 30.45 -19.13
N GLY A 11 -0.02 29.48 -19.88
CA GLY A 11 0.54 28.14 -19.95
C GLY A 11 1.89 28.12 -20.68
N GLU A 12 2.83 27.37 -20.15
CA GLU A 12 4.06 27.02 -20.86
C GLU A 12 3.80 25.94 -21.90
N SER A 13 4.72 25.78 -22.87
CA SER A 13 4.64 24.65 -23.80
C SER A 13 4.90 23.33 -23.07
N SER A 14 4.30 22.25 -23.57
CA SER A 14 4.53 20.91 -23.01
C SER A 14 6.01 20.54 -22.95
N GLU A 15 6.81 20.95 -23.95
CA GLU A 15 8.24 20.68 -23.97
C GLU A 15 8.99 21.41 -22.84
N ALA A 16 8.68 22.69 -22.60
CA ALA A 16 9.29 23.45 -21.51
C ALA A 16 8.96 22.85 -20.13
N VAL A 17 7.72 22.38 -19.93
CA VAL A 17 7.31 21.71 -18.70
C VAL A 17 8.02 20.37 -18.54
N LEU A 18 8.08 19.56 -19.61
CA LEU A 18 8.76 18.26 -19.59
C LEU A 18 10.25 18.40 -19.35
N GLU A 19 10.91 19.42 -19.91
CA GLU A 19 12.32 19.70 -19.66
C GLU A 19 12.60 19.96 -18.17
N LYS A 20 11.75 20.75 -17.51
CA LYS A 20 11.83 20.98 -16.05
C LYS A 20 11.66 19.68 -15.25
N ILE A 21 10.67 18.86 -15.60
CA ILE A 21 10.43 17.55 -14.96
C ILE A 21 11.63 16.63 -15.13
N ARG A 22 12.20 16.54 -16.34
CA ARG A 22 13.42 15.76 -16.62
C ARG A 22 14.61 16.28 -15.81
N GLY A 23 14.73 17.61 -15.65
CA GLY A 23 15.72 18.24 -14.78
C GLY A 23 15.61 17.80 -13.33
N PHE A 24 14.39 17.81 -12.75
CA PHE A 24 14.16 17.29 -11.40
C PHE A 24 14.52 15.81 -11.28
N ARG A 25 14.08 14.98 -12.24
CA ARG A 25 14.40 13.55 -12.24
C ARG A 25 15.90 13.27 -12.30
N ALA A 26 16.64 14.03 -13.11
CA ALA A 26 18.09 13.90 -13.23
C ALA A 26 18.85 14.27 -11.95
N ALA A 27 18.28 15.16 -11.12
CA ALA A 27 18.84 15.56 -9.83
C ALA A 27 18.55 14.57 -8.69
N MET A 28 17.60 13.65 -8.87
CA MET A 28 17.29 12.61 -7.87
C MET A 28 18.38 11.54 -7.83
N THR A 29 18.50 10.86 -6.68
CA THR A 29 19.37 9.69 -6.55
C THR A 29 18.99 8.63 -7.58
N PRO A 30 19.92 8.15 -8.43
CA PRO A 30 19.62 7.12 -9.42
C PRO A 30 19.15 5.82 -8.77
N SER A 31 17.99 5.31 -9.21
CA SER A 31 17.39 4.07 -8.69
C SER A 31 18.25 2.82 -8.95
N GLU A 32 19.13 2.87 -9.95
CA GLU A 32 19.90 1.70 -10.39
C GLU A 32 21.19 1.46 -9.58
N ARG A 33 21.69 2.47 -8.85
CA ARG A 33 23.01 2.41 -8.20
C ARG A 33 23.02 1.77 -6.81
N GLY A 34 21.97 1.04 -6.42
CA GLY A 34 21.94 0.26 -5.17
C GLY A 34 22.09 1.08 -3.87
N LYS A 35 21.98 2.41 -3.94
CA LYS A 35 22.15 3.30 -2.78
C LYS A 35 20.87 3.52 -1.97
N LEU A 36 19.75 2.95 -2.41
CA LEU A 36 18.47 3.03 -1.74
C LEU A 36 17.96 1.63 -1.43
N SER A 37 18.63 0.95 -0.48
CA SER A 37 18.07 -0.26 0.12
C SER A 37 16.65 0.04 0.58
N SER A 38 15.70 -0.78 0.13
CA SER A 38 14.29 -0.77 0.54
C SER A 38 13.37 0.32 -0.03
N THR A 39 13.80 1.14 -1.01
CA THR A 39 12.89 2.15 -1.63
C THR A 39 12.49 1.85 -3.08
N ALA A 40 13.13 0.90 -3.76
CA ALA A 40 12.85 0.60 -5.16
C ALA A 40 12.93 -0.91 -5.43
N PHE A 41 11.83 -1.61 -5.15
CA PHE A 41 11.60 -2.98 -5.61
C PHE A 41 10.97 -2.92 -7.00
N GLN A 42 11.77 -2.56 -8.01
CA GLN A 42 11.31 -2.47 -9.39
C GLN A 42 11.91 -3.58 -10.25
N GLY A 43 11.10 -4.14 -11.14
CA GLY A 43 11.61 -4.94 -12.25
C GLY A 43 12.52 -4.09 -13.14
N ARG A 44 13.55 -4.71 -13.72
CA ARG A 44 14.42 -4.08 -14.72
C ARG A 44 14.02 -4.51 -16.13
N ASP A 45 14.51 -3.76 -17.12
CA ASP A 45 14.43 -4.11 -18.53
C ASP A 45 13.01 -4.41 -19.00
N GLU A 46 12.75 -5.65 -19.43
CA GLU A 46 11.45 -6.10 -19.92
C GLU A 46 10.32 -5.91 -18.90
N MET A 47 10.55 -6.25 -17.63
CA MET A 47 9.53 -6.12 -16.59
C MET A 47 9.20 -4.66 -16.31
N GLY A 48 10.22 -3.79 -16.29
CA GLY A 48 10.02 -2.35 -16.11
C GLY A 48 9.20 -1.77 -17.25
N LYS A 49 9.54 -2.13 -18.50
CA LYS A 49 8.82 -1.72 -19.69
C LYS A 49 7.35 -2.16 -19.64
N LEU A 50 7.09 -3.42 -19.32
CA LEU A 50 5.74 -3.96 -19.20
C LEU A 50 4.89 -3.18 -18.19
N VAL A 51 5.43 -2.92 -16.98
CA VAL A 51 4.71 -2.15 -15.96
C VAL A 51 4.37 -0.74 -16.46
N TYR A 52 5.31 -0.04 -17.09
CA TYR A 52 5.04 1.31 -17.61
C TYR A 52 4.03 1.31 -18.75
N GLU A 53 4.12 0.37 -19.69
CA GLU A 53 3.17 0.27 -20.80
C GLU A 53 1.76 -0.08 -20.29
N SER A 54 1.62 -1.05 -19.39
CA SER A 54 0.34 -1.38 -18.76
C SER A 54 -0.24 -0.20 -17.96
N PHE A 55 0.59 0.55 -17.24
CA PHE A 55 0.13 1.74 -16.52
C PHE A 55 -0.43 2.81 -17.47
N MET A 56 0.20 3.01 -18.63
CA MET A 56 -0.26 4.01 -19.60
C MET A 56 -1.65 3.67 -20.19
N GLU A 57 -1.97 2.39 -20.40
CA GLU A 57 -3.31 1.96 -20.84
C GLU A 57 -4.42 2.34 -19.82
N PHE A 58 -4.07 2.37 -18.53
CA PHE A 58 -5.00 2.66 -17.44
C PHE A 58 -4.79 4.04 -16.78
N LEU A 59 -3.95 4.93 -17.33
CA LEU A 59 -3.61 6.21 -16.70
C LEU A 59 -4.84 7.09 -16.41
N GLY A 60 -5.87 7.01 -17.27
CA GLY A 60 -7.14 7.72 -17.11
C GLY A 60 -8.23 6.89 -16.42
N TRP A 61 -7.95 5.64 -16.04
CA TRP A 61 -8.92 4.73 -15.46
C TRP A 61 -9.18 5.06 -13.99
N ASN A 62 -10.44 5.01 -13.57
CA ASN A 62 -10.83 5.16 -12.19
C ASN A 62 -11.37 3.82 -11.68
N GLY A 63 -10.59 3.16 -10.81
CA GLY A 63 -10.94 1.87 -10.20
C GLY A 63 -12.24 1.88 -9.37
N LEU A 64 -12.81 3.04 -9.06
CA LEU A 64 -14.16 3.11 -8.47
C LEU A 64 -15.20 2.42 -9.37
N PHE A 65 -15.04 2.45 -10.69
CA PHE A 65 -16.02 1.89 -11.64
C PHE A 65 -15.78 0.43 -11.99
N THR A 66 -14.87 -0.27 -11.31
CA THR A 66 -14.60 -1.70 -11.54
C THR A 66 -15.88 -2.57 -11.44
N PHE A 67 -16.87 -2.18 -10.62
CA PHE A 67 -18.16 -2.88 -10.54
C PHE A 67 -19.04 -2.78 -11.80
N GLN A 68 -18.74 -1.83 -12.70
CA GLN A 68 -19.44 -1.65 -13.99
C GLN A 68 -18.67 -2.23 -15.17
N GLU A 69 -17.38 -2.50 -15.00
CA GLU A 69 -16.49 -2.98 -16.06
C GLU A 69 -15.91 -4.37 -15.71
N PRO A 70 -16.59 -5.46 -16.10
CA PRO A 70 -16.15 -6.82 -15.80
C PRO A 70 -14.69 -7.15 -16.19
N PRO A 71 -14.15 -6.66 -17.33
CA PRO A 71 -12.74 -6.91 -17.65
C PRO A 71 -11.74 -6.28 -16.68
N ALA A 72 -12.04 -5.08 -16.15
CA ALA A 72 -11.19 -4.45 -15.14
C ALA A 72 -11.23 -5.24 -13.83
N ALA A 73 -12.42 -5.74 -13.46
CA ALA A 73 -12.58 -6.59 -12.29
C ALA A 73 -11.82 -7.92 -12.41
N GLN A 74 -11.75 -8.48 -13.63
CA GLN A 74 -11.01 -9.72 -13.88
C GLN A 74 -9.53 -9.57 -13.53
N MET A 75 -8.88 -8.48 -13.96
CA MET A 75 -7.46 -8.25 -13.67
C MET A 75 -7.18 -8.16 -12.17
N GLU A 76 -8.04 -7.48 -11.42
CA GLU A 76 -7.91 -7.38 -9.97
C GLU A 76 -8.11 -8.74 -9.30
N ASN A 77 -9.13 -9.50 -9.72
CA ASN A 77 -9.42 -10.84 -9.18
C ASN A 77 -8.30 -11.83 -9.47
N ASP A 78 -7.72 -11.83 -10.68
CA ASP A 78 -6.60 -12.71 -11.04
C ASP A 78 -5.40 -12.50 -10.12
N VAL A 79 -5.05 -11.24 -9.82
CA VAL A 79 -3.97 -10.90 -8.89
C VAL A 79 -4.30 -11.37 -7.48
N LEU A 80 -5.54 -11.15 -7.02
CA LEU A 80 -5.99 -11.59 -5.70
C LEU A 80 -5.95 -13.11 -5.55
N ASP A 81 -6.41 -13.86 -6.55
CA ASP A 81 -6.39 -15.33 -6.55
C ASP A 81 -4.95 -15.87 -6.50
N ILE A 82 -4.03 -15.27 -7.26
CA ILE A 82 -2.59 -15.60 -7.18
C ILE A 82 -2.07 -15.35 -5.77
N CYS A 83 -2.36 -14.19 -5.18
CA CYS A 83 -1.92 -13.86 -3.82
C CYS A 83 -2.50 -14.83 -2.78
N ILE A 84 -3.78 -15.19 -2.87
CA ILE A 84 -4.45 -16.17 -2.00
C ILE A 84 -3.79 -17.55 -2.14
N GLY A 85 -3.46 -17.96 -3.37
CA GLY A 85 -2.74 -19.20 -3.65
C GLY A 85 -1.35 -19.22 -3.01
N LEU A 86 -0.58 -18.13 -3.15
CA LEU A 86 0.77 -18.01 -2.57
C LEU A 86 0.79 -18.12 -1.05
N VAL A 87 -0.24 -17.63 -0.36
CA VAL A 87 -0.38 -17.71 1.10
C VAL A 87 -1.19 -18.92 1.58
N SER A 88 -1.49 -19.87 0.69
CA SER A 88 -2.25 -21.09 1.00
C SER A 88 -3.63 -20.83 1.62
N GLY A 89 -4.34 -19.78 1.17
CA GLY A 89 -5.64 -19.37 1.73
C GLY A 89 -6.82 -20.30 1.44
N GLY A 90 -6.68 -21.24 0.49
CA GLY A 90 -7.73 -22.21 0.12
C GLY A 90 -8.96 -21.58 -0.55
N GLU A 91 -10.00 -22.39 -0.77
CA GLU A 91 -11.21 -21.99 -1.52
C GLU A 91 -12.03 -20.87 -0.83
N GLN A 92 -11.90 -20.74 0.48
CA GLN A 92 -12.57 -19.71 1.27
C GLN A 92 -11.73 -18.44 1.44
N GLY A 93 -10.50 -18.42 0.92
CA GLY A 93 -9.65 -17.24 0.93
C GLY A 93 -10.30 -16.10 0.15
N ARG A 94 -10.29 -14.90 0.73
CA ARG A 94 -10.74 -13.66 0.10
C ARG A 94 -9.73 -12.56 0.37
N GLY A 95 -9.64 -11.59 -0.52
CA GLY A 95 -8.72 -10.46 -0.40
C GLY A 95 -9.27 -9.24 -1.11
N ASN A 96 -8.64 -8.10 -0.86
CA ASN A 96 -8.90 -6.83 -1.55
C ASN A 96 -7.54 -6.16 -1.84
N LEU A 97 -7.46 -5.45 -2.97
CA LEU A 97 -6.32 -4.59 -3.26
C LEU A 97 -6.42 -3.30 -2.43
N THR A 98 -5.27 -2.77 -2.02
CA THR A 98 -5.15 -1.51 -1.28
C THR A 98 -4.02 -0.68 -1.87
N SER A 99 -3.92 0.59 -1.51
CA SER A 99 -2.83 1.48 -1.93
C SER A 99 -1.46 1.09 -1.36
N GLY A 100 -1.41 0.20 -0.36
CA GLY A 100 -0.17 -0.31 0.21
C GLY A 100 -0.32 -0.86 1.63
N GLY A 101 0.79 -1.33 2.21
CA GLY A 101 0.78 -2.06 3.47
C GLY A 101 0.17 -1.31 4.67
N THR A 102 0.22 0.02 4.69
CA THR A 102 -0.46 0.81 5.74
C THR A 102 -1.98 0.66 5.66
N GLU A 103 -2.55 0.76 4.46
CA GLU A 103 -3.99 0.60 4.26
C GLU A 103 -4.40 -0.86 4.46
N SER A 104 -3.61 -1.83 4.01
CA SER A 104 -3.88 -3.25 4.29
C SER A 104 -3.96 -3.54 5.80
N ASN A 105 -3.05 -2.99 6.60
CA ASN A 105 -3.11 -3.11 8.06
C ASN A 105 -4.34 -2.41 8.66
N TYR A 106 -4.73 -1.26 8.10
CA TYR A 106 -5.96 -0.59 8.50
C TYR A 106 -7.19 -1.45 8.23
N CYS A 107 -7.38 -1.91 6.99
CA CYS A 107 -8.52 -2.73 6.59
C CYS A 107 -8.61 -4.04 7.38
N GLY A 108 -7.49 -4.72 7.59
CA GLY A 108 -7.43 -5.96 8.37
C GLY A 108 -7.87 -5.75 9.83
N LEU A 109 -7.28 -4.78 10.53
CA LEU A 109 -7.62 -4.49 11.93
C LEU A 109 -9.04 -3.93 12.06
N HIS A 110 -9.50 -3.14 11.09
CA HIS A 110 -10.87 -2.65 11.03
C HIS A 110 -11.87 -3.82 10.91
N ALA A 111 -11.62 -4.78 10.02
CA ALA A 111 -12.46 -5.96 9.85
C ALA A 111 -12.48 -6.84 11.12
N MET A 112 -11.31 -7.09 11.72
CA MET A 112 -11.21 -7.86 12.98
C MET A 112 -11.97 -7.18 14.12
N ARG A 113 -11.87 -5.85 14.25
CA ARG A 113 -12.61 -5.09 15.26
C ARG A 113 -14.12 -5.13 15.01
N ALA A 114 -14.56 -4.97 13.76
CA ALA A 114 -15.97 -5.04 13.41
C ALA A 114 -16.56 -6.41 13.77
N TRP A 115 -15.85 -7.48 13.38
CA TRP A 115 -16.20 -8.85 13.74
C TRP A 115 -16.24 -9.05 15.27
N ALA A 116 -15.23 -8.57 16.00
CA ALA A 116 -15.18 -8.72 17.46
C ALA A 116 -16.36 -8.02 18.16
N ARG A 117 -16.76 -6.84 17.68
CA ARG A 117 -17.93 -6.13 18.23
C ARG A 117 -19.24 -6.89 18.01
N GLU A 118 -19.38 -7.54 16.86
CA GLU A 118 -20.58 -8.31 16.53
C GLU A 118 -20.61 -9.65 17.28
N GLN A 119 -19.50 -10.39 17.28
CA GLN A 119 -19.44 -11.76 17.79
C GLN A 119 -19.06 -11.86 19.28
N LYS A 120 -18.46 -10.80 19.83
CA LYS A 120 -18.01 -10.70 21.23
C LYS A 120 -18.45 -9.35 21.83
N PRO A 121 -19.75 -9.01 21.83
CA PRO A 121 -20.24 -7.71 22.27
C PRO A 121 -19.94 -7.38 23.74
N GLN A 122 -19.57 -8.37 24.55
CA GLN A 122 -19.11 -8.19 25.92
C GLN A 122 -17.69 -7.60 26.04
N ILE A 123 -16.92 -7.55 24.94
CA ILE A 123 -15.59 -6.92 24.92
C ILE A 123 -15.77 -5.45 24.57
N ASP A 124 -15.64 -4.58 25.57
CA ASP A 124 -15.78 -3.13 25.46
C ASP A 124 -14.52 -2.45 24.89
N GLN A 125 -13.33 -2.95 25.25
CA GLN A 125 -12.04 -2.46 24.78
C GLN A 125 -11.21 -3.59 24.14
N PRO A 126 -11.36 -3.85 22.83
CA PRO A 126 -10.58 -4.88 22.16
C PRO A 126 -9.09 -4.53 22.11
N GLU A 127 -8.26 -5.55 22.34
CA GLU A 127 -6.81 -5.44 22.36
C GLU A 127 -6.16 -6.17 21.16
N ILE A 128 -5.08 -5.60 20.63
CA ILE A 128 -4.18 -6.25 19.67
C ILE A 128 -2.95 -6.69 20.45
N VAL A 129 -2.69 -7.99 20.49
CA VAL A 129 -1.42 -8.54 21.01
C VAL A 129 -0.46 -8.72 19.84
N ALA A 130 0.71 -8.10 19.91
CA ALA A 130 1.69 -8.13 18.81
C ALA A 130 3.14 -8.14 19.34
N PRO A 131 4.13 -8.60 18.55
CA PRO A 131 5.54 -8.47 18.92
C PRO A 131 5.95 -7.00 19.06
N TYR A 132 6.93 -6.71 19.92
CA TYR A 132 7.51 -5.36 20.01
C TYR A 132 8.03 -4.81 18.66
N SER A 133 8.47 -5.70 17.75
CA SER A 133 8.90 -5.35 16.38
C SER A 133 7.78 -5.08 15.39
N THR A 134 6.51 -5.14 15.81
CA THR A 134 5.38 -4.96 14.89
C THR A 134 5.48 -3.62 14.14
N HIS A 135 5.04 -3.61 12.89
CA HIS A 135 5.16 -2.43 12.05
C HIS A 135 4.41 -1.24 12.68
N SER A 136 4.99 -0.04 12.66
CA SER A 136 4.44 1.15 13.33
C SER A 136 3.01 1.51 12.90
N THR A 137 2.58 1.05 11.72
CA THR A 137 1.20 1.23 11.25
C THR A 137 0.17 0.51 12.11
N VAL A 138 0.52 -0.57 12.82
CA VAL A 138 -0.39 -1.24 13.76
C VAL A 138 -0.75 -0.27 14.88
N HIS A 139 0.22 0.43 15.47
CA HIS A 139 -0.04 1.46 16.49
C HIS A 139 -0.84 2.64 15.94
N LYS A 140 -0.53 3.09 14.72
CA LYS A 140 -1.28 4.16 14.05
C LYS A 140 -2.75 3.76 13.86
N THR A 141 -3.00 2.59 13.29
CA THR A 141 -4.33 2.05 13.05
C THR A 141 -5.08 1.82 14.36
N ALA A 142 -4.43 1.26 15.38
CA ALA A 142 -5.03 1.05 16.67
C ALA A 142 -5.54 2.36 17.28
N LYS A 143 -4.78 3.46 17.15
CA LYS A 143 -5.22 4.79 17.56
C LYS A 143 -6.45 5.29 16.78
N TYR A 144 -6.53 5.05 15.47
CA TYR A 144 -7.71 5.44 14.68
C TYR A 144 -8.96 4.60 14.98
N LEU A 145 -8.76 3.37 15.43
CA LEU A 145 -9.83 2.40 15.66
C LEU A 145 -10.18 2.22 17.15
N ASP A 146 -9.61 3.02 18.05
CA ASP A 146 -9.77 2.88 19.50
C ASP A 146 -9.44 1.46 20.01
N LEU A 147 -8.37 0.87 19.48
CA LEU A 147 -7.83 -0.41 19.91
C LEU A 147 -6.63 -0.17 20.83
N LYS A 148 -6.44 -1.04 21.81
CA LYS A 148 -5.25 -1.04 22.66
C LYS A 148 -4.22 -2.01 22.11
N VAL A 149 -2.97 -1.58 21.95
CA VAL A 149 -1.88 -2.48 21.53
C VAL A 149 -1.12 -2.94 22.76
N ILE A 150 -1.01 -4.25 22.94
CA ILE A 150 -0.17 -4.90 23.94
C ILE A 150 1.00 -5.53 23.21
N THR A 151 2.22 -5.07 23.50
CA THR A 151 3.42 -5.64 22.89
C THR A 151 4.04 -6.73 23.76
N VAL A 152 4.39 -7.85 23.15
CA VAL A 152 5.19 -8.92 23.79
C VAL A 152 6.69 -8.72 23.50
N PRO A 153 7.59 -9.16 24.41
CA PRO A 153 9.03 -9.04 24.19
C PRO A 153 9.51 -9.94 23.04
N GLN A 154 10.80 -9.85 22.75
CA GLN A 154 11.48 -10.69 21.77
C GLN A 154 12.47 -11.63 22.46
N LEU A 155 12.68 -12.79 21.86
CA LEU A 155 13.78 -13.70 22.19
C LEU A 155 15.11 -13.15 21.63
N GLU A 156 16.23 -13.77 22.02
CA GLU A 156 17.57 -13.36 21.57
C GLU A 156 17.75 -13.44 20.04
N ASP A 157 16.97 -14.29 19.37
CA ASP A 157 16.97 -14.45 17.91
C ASP A 157 16.02 -13.45 17.18
N LEU A 158 15.48 -12.47 17.92
CA LEU A 158 14.55 -11.43 17.46
C LEU A 158 13.15 -11.94 17.09
N THR A 159 12.83 -13.21 17.34
CA THR A 159 11.46 -13.72 17.24
C THR A 159 10.63 -13.24 18.43
N ALA A 160 9.31 -13.30 18.30
CA ALA A 160 8.41 -12.95 19.40
C ALA A 160 8.50 -14.01 20.52
N ASP A 161 8.49 -13.56 21.76
CA ASP A 161 8.36 -14.43 22.94
C ASP A 161 6.87 -14.77 23.13
N VAL A 162 6.46 -15.97 22.64
CA VAL A 162 5.06 -16.42 22.56
C VAL A 162 4.79 -17.59 23.50
#